data_AF-A0A5N5MX21-F1
#
_entry.id   AF-A0A5N5MX21-F1
#
_cell.length_a   1.000
_cell.length_b   1.000
_cell.length_c   1.000
_cell.angle_alpha   90.00
_cell.angle_beta   90.00
_cell.angle_gamma   90.00
#
_symmetry.space_group_name_H-M   'P 1'
#
loop_
_entity.id
_entity.type
_entity.pdbx_description
1 polymer ?
#
loop_
_entity_poly.entity_id
_entity_poly.type
_entity_poly.pdbx_seq_one_letter_code
_entity_poly.pdbx_strand_id
1 'polypeptide(L)'
;MADTGPDDSANVSEPLDLVRLLIDEFVFVKLRGDRELKGRLHAYDSHCNLVLGDVEETIYVVEEDDDESDELKTVNRKSEMLFVRGDSVVLISPYSGA
;
A
#
# COMPACT_ATOMS: atom_id res chain seq x y z
N MET A 1 -3.34 -25.09 -21.24
CA MET A 1 -2.95 -25.88 -20.07
C MET A 1 -1.44 -25.92 -20.08
N ALA A 2 -0.77 -24.97 -19.43
CA ALA A 2 0.68 -25.00 -19.28
C ALA A 2 0.98 -25.84 -18.04
N ASP A 3 1.75 -26.90 -18.25
CA ASP A 3 2.32 -27.78 -17.25
C ASP A 3 3.43 -27.00 -16.52
N THR A 4 3.26 -26.70 -15.24
CA THR A 4 4.28 -26.07 -14.40
C THR A 4 4.81 -27.10 -13.41
N GLY A 5 6.05 -27.53 -13.65
CA GLY A 5 6.82 -28.43 -12.79
C GLY A 5 7.21 -27.78 -11.45
N PRO A 6 7.77 -28.56 -10.50
CA PRO A 6 7.83 -28.18 -9.08
C PRO A 6 8.98 -27.22 -8.69
N ASP A 7 9.51 -26.40 -9.60
CA ASP A 7 10.74 -25.59 -9.38
C ASP A 7 10.62 -24.08 -9.70
N ASP A 8 9.42 -23.50 -9.67
CA ASP A 8 9.19 -22.08 -10.02
C ASP A 8 9.13 -21.10 -8.81
N SER A 9 9.69 -21.45 -7.64
CA SER A 9 9.62 -20.57 -6.48
C SER A 9 10.61 -19.39 -6.50
N ALA A 10 11.48 -19.29 -7.50
CA ALA A 10 12.56 -18.28 -7.56
C ALA A 10 12.58 -17.41 -8.82
N ASN A 11 11.75 -17.70 -9.83
CA ASN A 11 11.68 -16.90 -11.05
C ASN A 11 10.57 -15.87 -10.92
N VAL A 12 10.93 -14.61 -10.71
CA VAL A 12 9.98 -13.49 -10.81
C VAL A 12 9.55 -13.38 -12.27
N SER A 13 8.32 -13.79 -12.56
CA SER A 13 7.79 -13.86 -13.92
C SER A 13 6.77 -12.74 -14.19
N GLU A 14 6.05 -12.33 -13.16
CA GLU A 14 5.02 -11.29 -13.21
C GLU A 14 5.24 -10.19 -12.16
N PRO A 15 4.73 -8.96 -12.38
CA PRO A 15 4.87 -7.88 -11.40
C PRO A 15 4.30 -8.23 -10.01
N LEU A 16 3.22 -9.01 -9.94
CA LEU A 16 2.62 -9.44 -8.68
C LEU A 16 3.50 -10.46 -7.92
N ASP A 17 4.43 -11.14 -8.59
CA ASP A 17 5.39 -12.02 -7.92
C ASP A 17 6.34 -11.21 -7.03
N LEU A 18 6.67 -9.97 -7.42
CA LEU A 18 7.45 -9.07 -6.57
C LEU A 18 6.67 -8.64 -5.32
N VAL A 19 5.37 -8.40 -5.45
CA VAL A 19 4.50 -8.07 -4.30
C VAL A 19 4.42 -9.26 -3.34
N ARG A 20 4.45 -10.49 -3.86
CA ARG A 20 4.52 -11.71 -3.05
C ARG A 20 5.71 -11.74 -2.10
N LEU A 21 6.85 -11.22 -2.55
CA LEU A 21 8.07 -11.15 -1.76
C LEU A 21 7.97 -10.12 -0.62
N LEU A 22 6.96 -9.26 -0.62
CA LEU A 22 6.70 -8.25 0.41
C LEU A 22 5.68 -8.71 1.46
N ILE A 23 5.17 -9.94 1.39
CA ILE A 23 4.34 -10.49 2.46
C ILE A 23 5.15 -10.54 3.76
N ASP A 24 4.51 -10.14 4.87
CA ASP A 24 5.08 -10.04 6.21
C ASP A 24 6.13 -8.91 6.38
N GLU A 25 6.35 -8.11 5.34
CA GLU A 25 7.22 -6.92 5.35
C GLU A 25 6.42 -5.62 5.46
N PHE A 26 7.09 -4.55 5.89
CA PHE A 26 6.51 -3.20 5.86
C PHE A 26 6.51 -2.63 4.44
N VAL A 27 5.36 -2.11 4.01
CA VAL A 27 5.16 -1.49 2.71
C VAL A 27 4.63 -0.07 2.85
N PHE A 28 4.97 0.75 1.87
CA PHE A 28 4.34 2.04 1.61
C PHE A 28 3.32 1.87 0.48
N VAL A 29 2.11 2.40 0.68
CA VAL A 29 1.03 2.33 -0.30
C VAL A 29 0.49 3.73 -0.55
N LYS A 30 0.58 4.21 -1.79
CA LYS A 30 -0.09 5.44 -2.22
C LYS A 30 -1.50 5.10 -2.69
N LEU A 31 -2.48 5.78 -2.11
CA LEU A 31 -3.87 5.71 -2.53
C LEU A 31 -4.25 6.95 -3.35
N ARG A 32 -5.35 6.85 -4.10
CA ARG A 32 -6.03 8.00 -4.70
C ARG A 32 -6.52 8.97 -3.61
N GLY A 33 -6.57 10.26 -3.96
CA GLY A 33 -7.10 11.31 -3.08
C GLY A 33 -6.15 11.69 -1.94
N ASP A 34 -4.86 11.84 -2.27
CA ASP A 34 -3.82 12.33 -1.35
C ASP A 34 -3.77 11.61 -0.01
N ARG A 35 -3.82 10.28 -0.10
CA ARG A 35 -3.76 9.37 1.05
C ARG A 35 -2.60 8.41 0.89
N GLU A 36 -1.91 8.17 1.99
CA GLU A 36 -0.75 7.28 2.08
C GLU A 36 -0.94 6.33 3.25
N LEU A 37 -0.54 5.08 3.07
CA LEU A 37 -0.51 4.08 4.12
C LEU A 37 0.91 3.55 4.28
N LYS A 38 1.31 3.34 5.53
CA LYS A 38 2.47 2.53 5.90
C LYS A 38 1.99 1.42 6.79
N GLY A 39 2.35 0.18 6.50
CA GLY A 39 1.91 -0.95 7.33
C GLY A 39 2.53 -2.25 6.87
N ARG A 40 2.35 -3.29 7.67
CA ARG A 40 2.80 -4.64 7.35
C ARG A 40 1.86 -5.29 6.36
N LEU A 41 2.35 -5.87 5.27
CA LEU A 41 1.51 -6.52 4.27
C LEU A 41 1.20 -7.97 4.68
N HIS A 42 -0.06 -8.26 5.01
CA HIS A 42 -0.50 -9.61 5.40
C HIS A 42 -0.99 -10.43 4.20
N ALA A 43 -1.70 -9.81 3.26
CA ALA A 43 -2.27 -10.49 2.10
C ALA A 43 -2.55 -9.51 0.96
N TYR A 44 -2.58 -10.04 -0.26
CA TYR A 44 -3.05 -9.33 -1.45
C TYR A 44 -3.73 -10.29 -2.44
N ASP A 45 -4.41 -9.74 -3.45
CA ASP A 45 -4.98 -10.51 -4.56
C ASP A 45 -4.67 -9.88 -5.94
N SER A 46 -5.21 -10.48 -7.01
CA SER A 46 -5.03 -10.00 -8.39
C SER A 46 -5.64 -8.63 -8.67
N HIS A 47 -6.54 -8.13 -7.81
CA HIS A 47 -7.13 -6.80 -7.92
C HIS A 47 -6.32 -5.75 -7.15
N CYS A 48 -5.23 -6.15 -6.50
CA CYS A 48 -4.48 -5.34 -5.55
C CYS A 48 -5.31 -4.92 -4.33
N ASN A 49 -6.33 -5.71 -3.94
CA ASN A 49 -6.88 -5.57 -2.60
C ASN A 49 -5.80 -5.98 -1.59
N LEU A 50 -5.67 -5.25 -0.48
CA LEU A 50 -4.62 -5.49 0.52
C LEU A 50 -5.23 -5.70 1.90
N VAL A 51 -4.60 -6.57 2.69
CA VAL A 51 -4.77 -6.62 4.14
C VAL A 51 -3.47 -6.14 4.75
N LEU A 52 -3.55 -5.02 5.48
CA LEU A 52 -2.40 -4.44 6.16
C LEU A 52 -2.58 -4.52 7.68
N GLY A 53 -1.50 -4.79 8.40
CA GLY A 53 -1.41 -4.72 9.86
C GLY A 53 -0.53 -3.54 10.30
N ASP A 54 -0.68 -3.11 11.56
CA ASP A 54 0.10 -2.03 12.17
C ASP A 54 0.17 -0.76 11.30
N VAL A 55 -1.00 -0.32 10.84
CA VAL A 55 -1.13 0.68 9.78
C VAL A 55 -1.07 2.10 10.34
N GLU A 56 -0.23 2.92 9.74
CA GLU A 56 -0.23 4.38 9.84
C GLU A 56 -0.76 4.97 8.52
N GLU A 57 -1.89 5.67 8.61
CA GLU A 57 -2.50 6.39 7.51
C GLU A 57 -2.18 7.88 7.61
N THR A 58 -1.80 8.49 6.50
CA THR A 58 -1.56 9.91 6.34
C THR A 58 -2.49 10.47 5.26
N ILE A 59 -3.29 11.48 5.62
CA ILE A 59 -4.23 12.17 4.72
C ILE A 59 -3.79 13.61 4.58
N TYR A 60 -3.54 14.07 3.35
CA TYR A 60 -3.22 15.47 3.06
C TYR A 60 -4.51 16.22 2.70
N VAL A 61 -4.76 17.33 3.39
CA VAL A 61 -5.91 18.21 3.17
C VAL A 61 -5.39 19.60 2.88
N VAL A 62 -5.82 20.19 1.78
CA VAL A 62 -5.62 21.62 1.50
C VAL A 62 -6.81 22.34 2.10
N GLU A 63 -6.55 23.19 3.09
CA GLU A 63 -7.58 24.10 3.60
C GLU A 63 -7.44 25.43 2.86
N GLU A 64 -8.53 25.85 2.20
CA GLU A 64 -8.65 27.17 1.60
C GLU A 64 -9.02 28.15 2.73
N ASP A 65 -8.03 28.80 3.33
CA ASP A 65 -8.26 29.93 4.24
C ASP A 65 -8.44 31.22 3.42
N ASP A 66 -9.37 32.09 3.85
CA ASP A 66 -9.71 33.37 3.19
C ASP A 66 -8.52 34.36 3.09
N ASP A 67 -7.39 34.06 3.74
CA ASP A 67 -6.18 34.88 3.83
C ASP A 67 -5.02 34.30 2.98
N GLU A 68 -5.17 34.28 1.64
CA GLU A 68 -4.12 34.16 0.59
C GLU A 68 -3.01 33.06 0.69
N SER A 69 -3.05 32.13 1.64
CA SER A 69 -2.09 31.01 1.71
C SER A 69 -2.78 29.66 1.90
N ASP A 70 -2.67 28.80 0.88
CA ASP A 70 -3.06 27.39 0.96
C ASP A 70 -2.15 26.66 1.97
N GLU A 71 -2.64 26.39 3.19
CA GLU A 71 -1.92 25.58 4.17
C GLU A 71 -2.20 24.09 3.97
N LEU A 72 -1.14 23.31 3.72
CA LEU A 72 -1.21 21.84 3.65
C LEU A 72 -1.26 21.26 5.07
N LYS A 73 -2.42 20.74 5.47
CA LYS A 73 -2.59 20.01 6.73
C LYS A 73 -2.48 18.51 6.51
N THR A 74 -1.90 17.83 7.49
CA THR A 74 -1.69 16.38 7.47
C THR A 74 -2.41 15.75 8.65
N VAL A 75 -3.33 14.83 8.38
CA VAL A 75 -4.05 14.06 9.40
C VAL A 75 -3.50 12.64 9.45
N ASN A 76 -3.02 12.22 10.62
CA ASN A 76 -2.51 10.87 10.83
C ASN A 76 -3.50 10.01 11.61
N ARG A 77 -3.70 8.76 11.18
CA ARG A 77 -4.52 7.76 11.85
C ARG A 77 -3.77 6.46 12.00
N LYS A 78 -4.06 5.71 13.07
CA LYS A 78 -3.49 4.38 13.30
C LYS A 78 -4.59 3.32 13.31
N SER A 79 -4.29 2.15 12.78
CA SER A 79 -5.21 1.01 12.78
C SER A 79 -4.41 -0.28 12.95
N GLU A 80 -4.86 -1.15 13.85
CA GLU A 80 -4.22 -2.45 14.08
C GLU A 80 -4.29 -3.33 12.83
N MET A 81 -5.44 -3.35 12.16
CA MET A 81 -5.69 -4.07 10.92
C MET A 81 -6.57 -3.24 9.99
N LEU A 82 -6.25 -3.22 8.70
CA LEU A 82 -6.99 -2.48 7.68
C LEU A 82 -7.13 -3.31 6.39
N PHE A 83 -8.36 -3.42 5.89
CA PHE A 83 -8.62 -3.90 4.54
C PHE A 83 -8.65 -2.71 3.57
N VAL A 84 -7.93 -2.82 2.47
CA VAL A 84 -7.82 -1.79 1.43
C VAL A 84 -8.35 -2.36 0.11
N ARG A 85 -9.29 -1.65 -0.51
CA ARG A 85 -9.79 -1.99 -1.84
C ARG A 85 -8.80 -1.57 -2.93
N GLY A 86 -8.49 -2.48 -3.84
CA GLY A 86 -7.47 -2.30 -4.88
C GLY A 86 -7.76 -1.19 -5.89
N ASP A 87 -9.03 -0.87 -6.14
CA ASP A 87 -9.44 0.25 -7.00
C ASP A 87 -8.85 1.61 -6.56
N SER A 88 -8.49 1.77 -5.29
CA SER A 88 -7.90 3.00 -4.75
C SER A 88 -6.37 2.99 -4.76
N VAL A 89 -5.75 1.82 -4.92
CA VAL A 89 -4.29 1.67 -4.90
C VAL A 89 -3.70 2.24 -6.18
N VAL A 90 -2.65 3.05 -6.02
CA VAL A 90 -1.89 3.67 -7.12
C VAL A 90 -0.49 3.07 -7.20
N LEU A 91 0.16 2.87 -6.05
CA LEU A 91 1.53 2.35 -5.95
C LEU A 91 1.69 1.56 -4.65
N ILE A 92 2.45 0.46 -4.73
CA ILE A 92 2.97 -0.31 -3.60
C ILE A 92 4.49 -0.30 -3.72
N SER A 93 5.21 0.02 -2.65
CA SER A 93 6.67 -0.06 -2.59
C SER A 93 7.16 -0.61 -1.26
N PRO A 94 8.34 -1.25 -1.21
CA PRO A 94 8.98 -1.61 0.06
C PRO A 94 9.17 -0.36 0.92
N TYR A 95 9.03 -0.51 2.25
CA TYR A 95 9.34 0.55 3.20
C TYR A 95 10.59 0.16 4.01
N SER A 96 11.75 0.63 3.57
CA SER A 96 13.06 0.36 4.18
C SER A 96 13.33 1.13 5.49
N GLY A 97 12.27 1.59 6.17
CA GLY A 97 12.35 2.46 7.34
C GLY A 97 11.97 1.81 8.68
N ALA A 98 11.98 0.47 8.76
CA ALA A 98 11.73 -0.29 10.00
C ALA A 98 13.02 -0.95 10.50
#